data_AF-A0A936MW05-F1
#
_entry.id   AF-A0A936MW05-F1
#
_cell.length_a   1.000
_cell.length_b   1.000
_cell.length_c   1.000
_cell.angle_alpha   90.00
_cell.angle_beta   90.00
_cell.angle_gamma   90.00
#
_symmetry.space_group_name_H-M   'P 1'
#
loop_
_entity.id
_entity.type
_entity.pdbx_description
1 polymer ?
#
loop_
_entity_poly.entity_id
_entity_poly.type
_entity_poly.pdbx_seq_one_letter_code
_entity_poly.pdbx_strand_id
1 'polypeptide(L)'
;MATKRFSEKDIQQLLQHYRGERRRLAYQLEGVKKALRELRALRAGTPVPGEAKKSARKAAKVSKRKPGRRKKRTVAGGGYRLSGWDTAIMTAVTNSNRMMTKQQLYDVVRKWASKNEPKTSAAETEAKLTRALQKLSGRRGLLGTYRTGLQRGYHYGLKDWFFKSTGKLRPSHLDKLVIER
;
A
#
# COMPACT_ATOMS: atom_id res chain seq x y z
N MET A 1 -35.04 29.80 -6.91
CA MET A 1 -34.49 28.50 -7.35
C MET A 1 -35.61 27.74 -8.03
N ALA A 2 -35.61 27.64 -9.36
CA ALA A 2 -36.63 26.91 -10.10
C ALA A 2 -36.74 25.47 -9.57
N THR A 3 -37.95 25.04 -9.19
CA THR A 3 -38.23 23.71 -8.66
C THR A 3 -38.12 22.67 -9.76
N LYS A 4 -36.89 22.31 -10.14
CA LYS A 4 -36.63 21.12 -10.95
C LYS A 4 -37.25 19.93 -10.24
N ARG A 5 -38.26 19.31 -10.86
CA ARG A 5 -38.80 18.01 -10.43
C ARG A 5 -37.73 16.97 -10.67
N PHE A 6 -36.90 16.70 -9.66
CA PHE A 6 -35.93 15.62 -9.70
C PHE A 6 -36.67 14.29 -9.72
N SER A 7 -36.23 13.36 -10.58
CA SER A 7 -36.75 11.99 -10.53
C SER A 7 -36.25 11.31 -9.25
N GLU A 8 -36.96 10.29 -8.78
CA GLU A 8 -36.57 9.54 -7.57
C GLU A 8 -35.12 9.01 -7.67
N LYS A 9 -34.70 8.60 -8.87
CA LYS A 9 -33.33 8.14 -9.15
C LYS A 9 -32.31 9.27 -9.02
N ASP A 10 -32.62 10.47 -9.53
CA ASP A 10 -31.73 11.62 -9.42
C ASP A 10 -31.57 12.07 -7.96
N ILE A 11 -32.65 12.02 -7.19
CA ILE A 11 -32.63 12.31 -5.74
C ILE A 11 -31.72 11.31 -5.02
N GLN A 12 -31.83 10.01 -5.32
CA GLN A 12 -30.98 9.00 -4.71
C GLN A 12 -29.49 9.16 -5.06
N GLN A 13 -29.19 9.48 -6.33
CA GLN A 13 -27.81 9.75 -6.78
C GLN A 13 -27.22 10.97 -6.07
N LEU A 14 -27.99 12.07 -5.99
CA LEU A 14 -27.57 13.28 -5.27
C LEU A 14 -27.36 13.02 -3.77
N LEU A 15 -28.25 12.26 -3.12
CA LEU A 15 -28.09 11.88 -1.72
C LEU A 15 -26.82 11.05 -1.50
N GLN A 16 -26.51 10.10 -2.39
CA GLN A 16 -25.28 9.32 -2.29
C GLN A 16 -24.03 10.16 -2.49
N HIS A 17 -24.07 11.09 -3.45
CA HIS A 17 -23.01 12.06 -3.70
C HIS A 17 -22.72 12.90 -2.46
N TYR A 18 -23.74 13.59 -1.92
CA TYR A 18 -23.60 14.45 -0.74
C TYR A 18 -23.24 13.68 0.54
N ARG A 19 -23.66 12.41 0.68
CA ARG A 19 -23.18 11.52 1.77
C ARG A 19 -21.69 11.20 1.65
N GLY A 20 -21.19 11.06 0.43
CA GLY A 20 -19.76 10.92 0.14
C GLY A 20 -18.99 12.18 0.53
N GLU A 21 -19.47 13.35 0.08
CA GLU A 21 -18.88 14.64 0.39
C GLU A 21 -18.86 14.94 1.89
N ARG A 22 -19.97 14.67 2.59
CA ARG A 22 -20.05 14.80 4.05
C ARG A 22 -18.97 13.99 4.76
N ARG A 23 -18.72 12.73 4.35
CA ARG A 23 -17.68 11.88 4.95
C ARG A 23 -16.27 12.41 4.66
N ARG A 24 -16.03 12.89 3.43
CA ARG A 24 -14.76 13.51 3.05
C ARG A 24 -14.48 14.77 3.87
N LEU A 25 -15.45 15.68 3.96
CA LEU A 25 -15.34 16.92 4.71
C LEU A 25 -15.14 16.64 6.21
N ALA A 26 -15.85 15.65 6.78
CA ALA A 26 -15.66 15.26 8.17
C ALA A 26 -14.21 14.81 8.45
N TYR A 27 -13.63 14.00 7.57
CA TYR A 27 -12.24 13.55 7.70
C TYR A 27 -11.24 14.72 7.58
N GLN A 28 -11.46 15.62 6.63
CA GLN A 28 -10.63 16.83 6.49
C GLN A 28 -10.71 17.71 7.74
N LEU A 29 -11.91 17.88 8.29
CA LEU A 29 -12.17 18.65 9.50
C LEU A 29 -11.46 18.02 10.72
N GLU A 30 -11.49 16.70 10.86
CA GLU A 30 -10.73 15.98 11.90
C GLU A 30 -9.21 16.20 11.76
N GLY A 31 -8.68 16.16 10.54
CA GLY A 31 -7.28 16.47 10.26
C GLY A 31 -6.90 17.90 10.66
N VAL A 32 -7.72 18.88 10.28
CA VAL A 32 -7.51 20.29 10.65
C VAL A 32 -7.59 20.48 12.16
N LYS A 33 -8.56 19.86 12.85
CA LYS A 33 -8.67 19.90 14.32
C LYS A 33 -7.41 19.34 14.99
N LYS A 34 -6.86 18.25 14.46
CA LYS A 34 -5.63 17.65 14.97
C LYS A 34 -4.43 18.59 14.79
N ALA A 35 -4.25 19.12 13.58
CA ALA A 35 -3.18 20.08 13.29
C ALA A 35 -3.29 21.33 14.19
N LEU A 36 -4.48 21.88 14.36
CA LEU A 36 -4.72 23.01 15.28
C LEU A 36 -4.38 22.66 16.73
N ARG A 37 -4.66 21.44 17.19
CA ARG A 37 -4.28 21.00 18.54
C ARG A 37 -2.76 20.92 18.69
N GLU A 38 -2.06 20.36 17.70
CA GLU A 38 -0.60 20.26 17.70
C GLU A 38 0.05 21.65 17.69
N LEU A 39 -0.42 22.55 16.81
CA LEU A 39 0.09 23.93 16.76
C LEU A 39 -0.19 24.72 18.04
N ARG A 40 -1.37 24.53 18.66
CA ARG A 40 -1.67 25.15 19.96
C ARG A 40 -0.78 24.62 21.08
N ALA A 41 -0.51 23.32 21.10
CA ALA A 41 0.38 22.72 22.09
C ALA A 41 1.83 23.19 21.93
N LEU A 42 2.33 23.28 20.69
CA LEU A 42 3.64 23.87 20.38
C LEU A 42 3.72 25.33 20.82
N ARG A 43 2.68 26.13 20.56
CA ARG A 43 2.61 27.53 21.02
C ARG A 43 2.59 27.65 22.54
N ALA A 44 1.94 26.72 23.23
CA ALA A 44 1.81 26.72 24.69
C ALA A 44 2.99 26.06 25.43
N GLY A 45 4.01 25.56 24.71
CA GLY A 45 5.15 24.85 25.31
C GLY A 45 4.78 23.58 26.07
N THR A 46 3.58 23.03 25.84
CA THR A 46 3.07 21.86 26.55
C THR A 46 3.14 20.63 25.65
N PRO A 47 3.67 19.49 26.13
CA PRO A 47 3.69 18.26 25.36
C PRO A 47 2.24 17.79 25.13
N VAL A 48 1.90 17.51 23.87
CA VAL A 48 0.59 16.96 23.50
C VAL A 48 0.39 15.63 24.25
N PRO A 49 -0.68 15.47 25.06
CA PRO A 49 -0.96 14.20 25.71
C PRO A 49 -1.34 13.17 24.64
N GLY A 50 -0.39 12.31 24.30
CA GLY A 50 -0.61 11.13 23.47
C GLY A 50 -1.48 10.13 24.21
N GLU A 51 -2.61 9.79 23.58
CA GLU A 51 -3.40 8.56 23.73
C GLU A 51 -3.17 7.74 25.01
N ALA A 52 -3.84 8.16 26.09
CA ALA A 52 -4.03 7.31 27.26
C ALA A 52 -4.93 6.11 26.90
N LYS A 53 -4.33 4.92 27.02
CA LYS A 53 -4.94 3.58 27.10
C LYS A 53 -6.40 3.59 27.57
N LYS A 54 -7.35 3.28 26.68
CA LYS A 54 -8.65 2.68 27.06
C LYS A 54 -8.52 1.15 27.06
N SER A 55 -7.95 0.64 28.14
CA SER A 55 -8.07 -0.75 28.54
C SER A 55 -8.87 -0.80 29.84
N ALA A 56 -10.16 -1.11 29.78
CA ALA A 56 -10.88 -1.87 30.82
C ALA A 56 -12.37 -2.06 30.47
N ARG A 57 -12.79 -3.33 30.57
CA ARG A 57 -14.14 -3.86 30.87
C ARG A 57 -15.21 -3.90 29.76
N LYS A 58 -15.38 -5.10 29.19
CA LYS A 58 -16.52 -5.96 29.54
C LYS A 58 -16.14 -7.43 29.32
N ALA A 59 -16.13 -8.19 30.42
CA ALA A 59 -16.04 -9.64 30.40
C ALA A 59 -17.37 -10.21 29.90
N ALA A 60 -17.33 -10.99 28.81
CA ALA A 60 -18.45 -11.81 28.37
C ALA A 60 -17.92 -13.09 27.73
N LYS A 61 -18.17 -14.19 28.44
CA LYS A 61 -18.23 -15.61 28.04
C LYS A 61 -17.35 -16.06 26.86
N VAL A 62 -16.37 -16.89 27.18
CA VAL A 62 -15.53 -17.66 26.26
C VAL A 62 -16.40 -18.64 25.48
N SER A 63 -16.75 -18.30 24.23
CA SER A 63 -17.08 -19.31 23.22
C SER A 63 -15.78 -19.72 22.53
N LYS A 64 -15.54 -21.03 22.41
CA LYS A 64 -14.38 -21.61 21.71
C LYS A 64 -14.39 -21.14 20.25
N ARG A 65 -13.67 -20.06 19.95
CA ARG A 65 -13.48 -19.57 18.58
C ARG A 65 -12.41 -20.44 17.90
N LYS A 66 -12.76 -20.95 16.71
CA LYS A 66 -11.83 -21.56 15.72
C LYS A 66 -10.54 -20.73 15.66
N PRO A 67 -9.35 -21.34 15.44
CA PRO A 67 -8.07 -20.65 15.52
C PRO A 67 -8.08 -19.40 14.65
N GLY A 68 -8.24 -18.26 15.31
CA GLY A 68 -8.40 -16.98 14.67
C GLY A 68 -7.11 -16.61 13.95
N ARG A 69 -7.25 -16.22 12.69
CA ARG A 69 -6.19 -15.62 11.87
C ARG A 69 -5.34 -14.68 12.72
N ARG A 70 -4.07 -15.06 12.94
CA ARG A 70 -3.11 -14.29 13.74
C ARG A 70 -3.15 -12.82 13.34
N LYS A 71 -3.40 -11.93 14.32
CA LYS A 71 -3.29 -10.49 14.13
C LYS A 71 -1.90 -10.17 13.54
N LYS A 72 -1.89 -9.37 12.49
CA LYS A 72 -0.67 -8.87 11.83
C LYS A 72 0.21 -8.20 12.90
N ARG A 73 1.41 -8.72 13.13
CA ARG A 73 2.44 -8.04 13.94
C ARG A 73 2.71 -6.66 13.31
N THR A 74 2.30 -5.61 13.98
CA THR A 74 2.73 -4.24 13.71
C THR A 74 3.99 -3.99 14.54
N VAL A 75 5.10 -3.67 13.87
CA VAL A 75 6.38 -3.36 14.53
C VAL A 75 6.30 -1.91 15.04
N ALA A 76 6.71 -1.68 16.29
CA ALA A 76 6.86 -0.35 16.86
C ALA A 76 7.97 0.41 16.10
N GLY A 77 7.67 1.58 15.55
CA GLY A 77 8.58 2.37 14.70
C GLY A 77 8.06 2.68 13.28
N GLY A 78 6.82 2.31 12.94
CA GLY A 78 6.14 2.79 11.73
C GLY A 78 6.66 2.26 10.39
N GLY A 79 7.78 1.53 10.36
CA GLY A 79 8.38 0.93 9.17
C GLY A 79 8.29 -0.59 9.13
N TYR A 80 8.10 -1.16 7.95
CA TYR A 80 8.17 -2.60 7.73
C TYR A 80 9.64 -3.05 7.65
N ARG A 81 10.06 -4.05 8.44
CA ARG A 81 11.38 -4.69 8.26
C ARG A 81 11.44 -5.44 6.93
N LEU A 82 12.12 -4.88 5.94
CA LEU A 82 12.36 -5.53 4.66
C LEU A 82 13.15 -6.82 4.90
N SER A 83 12.67 -7.95 4.36
CA SER A 83 13.47 -9.18 4.32
C SER A 83 14.58 -9.05 3.29
N GLY A 84 15.61 -9.90 3.36
CA GLY A 84 16.70 -9.90 2.37
C GLY A 84 16.21 -10.06 0.92
N TRP A 85 15.11 -10.81 0.73
CA TRP A 85 14.45 -10.93 -0.57
C TRP A 85 13.79 -9.63 -1.02
N ASP A 86 13.18 -8.90 -0.08
CA ASP A 86 12.52 -7.64 -0.39
C ASP A 86 13.54 -6.56 -0.76
N THR A 87 14.66 -6.49 -0.02
CA THR A 87 15.75 -5.57 -0.32
C THR A 87 16.38 -5.91 -1.66
N ALA A 88 16.61 -7.19 -1.98
CA ALA A 88 17.13 -7.62 -3.27
C ALA A 88 16.23 -7.22 -4.44
N ILE A 89 14.91 -7.36 -4.31
CA ILE A 89 13.96 -6.94 -5.34
C ILE A 89 13.97 -5.41 -5.47
N MET A 90 13.98 -4.67 -4.36
CA MET A 90 14.03 -3.22 -4.40
C MET A 90 15.32 -2.71 -5.04
N THR A 91 16.48 -3.26 -4.68
CA THR A 91 17.77 -2.89 -5.29
C THR A 91 17.81 -3.24 -6.78
N ALA A 92 17.24 -4.37 -7.19
CA ALA A 92 17.12 -4.73 -8.60
C ALA A 92 16.33 -3.69 -9.41
N VAL A 93 15.18 -3.24 -8.89
CA VAL A 93 14.34 -2.23 -9.54
C VAL A 93 15.02 -0.85 -9.52
N THR A 94 15.65 -0.46 -8.42
CA THR A 94 16.39 0.80 -8.33
C THR A 94 17.57 0.85 -9.31
N ASN A 95 18.39 -0.21 -9.34
CA ASN A 95 19.59 -0.27 -10.18
C ASN A 95 19.26 -0.32 -11.67
N SER A 96 18.17 -1.01 -12.03
CA SER A 96 17.74 -1.09 -13.42
C SER A 96 17.07 0.20 -13.92
N ASN A 97 16.68 1.11 -13.01
CA ASN A 97 15.98 2.36 -13.29
C ASN A 97 14.80 2.20 -14.26
N ARG A 98 14.17 1.02 -14.27
CA ARG A 98 13.10 0.65 -15.19
C ARG A 98 12.12 -0.30 -14.54
N MET A 99 10.94 -0.40 -15.13
CA MET A 99 9.94 -1.35 -14.66
C MET A 99 10.25 -2.74 -15.21
N MET A 100 10.26 -3.74 -14.33
CA MET A 100 10.66 -5.10 -14.67
C MET A 100 9.47 -6.05 -14.62
N THR A 101 9.49 -7.05 -15.49
CA THR A 101 8.54 -8.17 -15.44
C THR A 101 8.90 -9.16 -14.34
N LYS A 102 7.98 -10.06 -14.00
CA LYS A 102 8.26 -11.14 -13.02
C LYS A 102 9.44 -12.01 -13.48
N GLN A 103 9.56 -12.30 -14.77
CA GLN A 103 10.63 -13.13 -15.32
C GLN A 103 12.00 -12.44 -15.19
N GLN A 104 12.09 -11.17 -15.55
CA GLN A 104 13.34 -10.42 -15.41
C GLN A 104 13.77 -10.28 -13.94
N LEU A 105 12.81 -10.06 -13.04
CA LEU A 105 13.09 -10.06 -11.60
C LEU A 105 13.52 -11.45 -11.12
N TYR A 106 12.97 -12.52 -11.67
CA TYR A 106 13.39 -13.88 -11.35
C TYR A 106 14.85 -14.12 -11.73
N ASP A 107 15.30 -13.69 -12.90
CA ASP A 107 16.70 -13.88 -13.31
C ASP A 107 17.69 -13.14 -12.40
N VAL A 108 17.36 -11.91 -12.01
CA VAL A 108 18.19 -11.13 -11.07
C VAL A 108 18.17 -11.76 -9.67
N VAL A 109 16.99 -12.13 -9.18
CA VAL A 109 16.83 -12.71 -7.86
C VAL A 109 17.44 -14.11 -7.78
N ARG A 110 17.43 -14.90 -8.86
CA ARG A 110 18.10 -16.19 -8.93
C ARG A 110 19.62 -16.05 -8.75
N LYS A 111 20.24 -15.06 -9.38
CA LYS A 111 21.67 -14.72 -9.19
C LYS A 111 21.98 -14.24 -7.78
N TRP A 112 21.04 -13.54 -7.13
CA TRP A 112 21.16 -13.14 -5.73
C TRP A 112 20.98 -14.32 -4.77
N ALA A 113 20.00 -15.19 -5.04
CA ALA A 113 19.66 -16.36 -4.24
C ALA A 113 20.80 -17.38 -4.25
N SER A 114 21.46 -17.61 -5.39
CA SER A 114 22.62 -18.51 -5.45
C SER A 114 23.78 -18.06 -4.55
N LYS A 115 23.88 -16.77 -4.22
CA LYS A 115 24.91 -16.22 -3.33
C LYS A 115 24.51 -16.23 -1.85
N ASN A 116 23.23 -15.98 -1.54
CA ASN A 116 22.77 -15.77 -0.16
C ASN A 116 22.02 -16.97 0.43
N GLU A 117 21.33 -17.75 -0.41
CA GLU A 117 20.55 -18.94 -0.03
C GLU A 117 20.80 -20.08 -1.04
N PRO A 118 22.00 -20.69 -1.10
CA PRO A 118 22.34 -21.67 -2.13
C PRO A 118 21.53 -22.97 -2.07
N LYS A 119 20.78 -23.21 -0.97
CA LYS A 119 19.96 -24.40 -0.77
C LYS A 119 18.56 -24.32 -1.40
N THR A 120 18.14 -23.16 -1.91
CA THR A 120 16.80 -23.03 -2.51
C THR A 120 16.76 -23.56 -3.93
N SER A 121 15.76 -24.39 -4.22
CA SER A 121 15.47 -24.82 -5.58
C SER A 121 14.93 -23.67 -6.45
N ALA A 122 14.92 -23.86 -7.77
CA ALA A 122 14.34 -22.91 -8.72
C ALA A 122 12.85 -22.63 -8.41
N ALA A 123 12.07 -23.70 -8.15
CA ALA A 123 10.66 -23.58 -7.81
C ALA A 123 10.43 -22.82 -6.48
N GLU A 124 11.28 -23.07 -5.47
CA GLU A 124 11.22 -22.34 -4.21
C GLU A 124 11.58 -20.86 -4.38
N THR A 125 12.57 -20.56 -5.22
CA THR A 125 12.97 -19.19 -5.55
C THR A 125 11.81 -18.45 -6.21
N GLU A 126 11.11 -19.08 -7.15
CA GLU A 126 9.95 -18.47 -7.81
C GLU A 126 8.77 -18.27 -6.84
N ALA A 127 8.53 -19.24 -5.96
CA ALA A 127 7.48 -19.14 -4.93
C ALA A 127 7.79 -18.02 -3.93
N LYS A 128 9.05 -17.90 -3.48
CA LYS A 128 9.52 -16.83 -2.60
C LYS A 128 9.42 -15.47 -3.28
N LEU A 129 9.85 -15.36 -4.54
CA LEU A 129 9.70 -14.16 -5.35
C LEU A 129 8.24 -13.74 -5.47
N THR A 130 7.35 -14.66 -5.84
CA THR A 130 5.92 -14.38 -6.00
C THR A 130 5.31 -13.86 -4.68
N ARG A 131 5.66 -14.49 -3.55
CA ARG A 131 5.22 -14.04 -2.22
C ARG A 131 5.79 -12.66 -1.86
N ALA A 132 7.04 -12.37 -2.20
CA ALA A 132 7.66 -11.07 -1.95
C ALA A 132 6.99 -9.97 -2.79
N LEU A 133 6.74 -10.23 -4.08
CA LEU A 133 6.04 -9.30 -4.98
C LEU A 133 4.62 -9.00 -4.48
N GLN A 134 3.83 -10.02 -4.13
CA GLN A 134 2.48 -9.81 -3.57
C GLN A 134 2.51 -8.99 -2.26
N LYS A 135 3.51 -9.21 -1.42
CA LYS A 135 3.69 -8.44 -0.18
C LYS A 135 4.06 -6.99 -0.47
N LEU A 136 5.00 -6.76 -1.37
CA LEU A 136 5.51 -5.45 -1.75
C LEU A 136 4.47 -4.61 -2.49
N SER A 137 3.71 -5.22 -3.41
CA SER A 137 2.68 -4.52 -4.18
C SER A 137 1.39 -4.27 -3.40
N GLY A 138 0.93 -5.26 -2.63
CA GLY A 138 -0.32 -5.15 -1.89
C GLY A 138 -0.13 -4.47 -0.53
N ARG A 139 0.24 -5.27 0.47
CA ARG A 139 0.13 -4.90 1.88
C ARG A 139 1.16 -3.87 2.34
N ARG A 140 2.26 -3.72 1.61
CA ARG A 140 3.32 -2.74 1.91
C ARG A 140 3.23 -1.51 1.02
N GLY A 141 2.72 -1.67 -0.21
CA GLY A 141 2.55 -0.58 -1.15
C GLY A 141 3.87 0.10 -1.55
N LEU A 142 4.98 -0.62 -1.52
CA LEU A 142 6.30 -0.10 -1.91
C LEU A 142 6.53 -0.26 -3.42
N LEU A 143 5.96 -1.30 -4.01
CA LEU A 143 5.94 -1.50 -5.46
C LEU A 143 4.55 -1.16 -6.00
N GLY A 144 4.50 -0.46 -7.12
CA GLY A 144 3.30 -0.38 -7.94
C GLY A 144 3.31 -1.46 -9.02
N THR A 145 2.12 -1.88 -9.43
CA THR A 145 1.93 -2.78 -10.56
C THR A 145 1.30 -2.02 -11.71
N TYR A 146 1.88 -2.13 -12.89
CA TYR A 146 1.32 -1.59 -14.12
C TYR A 146 1.04 -2.73 -15.09
N ARG A 147 -0.06 -2.63 -15.85
CA ARG A 147 -0.40 -3.56 -16.90
C ARG A 147 -0.37 -2.81 -18.22
N THR A 148 0.53 -3.20 -19.11
CA THR A 148 0.67 -2.59 -20.44
C THR A 148 -0.44 -3.03 -21.40
N GLY A 149 -0.97 -4.24 -21.22
CA GLY A 149 -1.95 -4.84 -22.12
C GLY A 149 -1.33 -5.55 -23.33
N LEU A 150 -0.08 -5.24 -23.68
CA LEU A 150 0.67 -5.89 -24.77
C LEU A 150 1.23 -7.27 -24.40
N GLN A 151 1.46 -7.53 -23.11
CA GLN A 151 1.97 -8.80 -22.62
C GLN A 151 1.13 -9.33 -21.46
N ARG A 152 1.14 -10.66 -21.27
CA ARG A 152 0.53 -11.30 -20.10
C ARG A 152 1.40 -11.07 -18.88
N GLY A 153 0.94 -10.23 -17.96
CA GLY A 153 1.59 -10.04 -16.66
C GLY A 153 1.50 -8.62 -16.15
N TYR A 154 2.26 -8.36 -15.08
CA TYR A 154 2.44 -7.04 -14.51
C TYR A 154 3.89 -6.62 -14.60
N HIS A 155 4.10 -5.33 -14.83
CA HIS A 155 5.36 -4.64 -14.65
C HIS A 155 5.41 -4.09 -13.24
N TYR A 156 6.51 -4.36 -12.56
CA TYR A 156 6.75 -3.92 -11.19
C TYR A 156 7.73 -2.76 -11.19
N GLY A 157 7.39 -1.71 -10.46
CA GLY A 157 8.24 -0.53 -10.28
C GLY A 157 8.04 0.07 -8.90
N LEU A 158 8.99 0.88 -8.44
CA LEU A 158 8.87 1.61 -7.18
C LEU A 158 7.67 2.56 -7.22
N LYS A 159 6.79 2.48 -6.22
CA LYS A 159 5.55 3.24 -6.20
C LYS A 159 5.81 4.74 -6.17
N ASP A 160 6.71 5.20 -5.32
CA ASP A 160 6.98 6.63 -5.13
C ASP A 160 7.66 7.27 -6.34
N TRP A 161 8.37 6.46 -7.13
CA TRP A 161 9.09 6.92 -8.31
C TRP A 161 8.25 6.84 -9.59
N PHE A 162 7.81 5.63 -9.95
CA PHE A 162 7.16 5.39 -11.24
C PHE A 162 5.70 5.85 -11.25
N PHE A 163 5.03 5.83 -10.10
CA PHE A 163 3.60 6.07 -10.02
C PHE A 163 3.29 7.45 -9.43
N LYS A 164 2.15 8.01 -9.84
CA LYS A 164 1.55 9.17 -9.18
C LYS A 164 0.90 8.71 -7.86
N SER A 165 0.61 9.65 -6.97
CA SER A 165 -0.18 9.38 -5.74
C SER A 165 -1.54 8.74 -6.05
N THR A 166 -2.07 8.96 -7.25
CA THR A 166 -3.30 8.34 -7.79
C THR A 166 -3.14 6.88 -8.23
N GLY A 167 -1.93 6.31 -8.17
CA GLY A 167 -1.64 4.93 -8.60
C GLY A 167 -1.50 4.75 -10.11
N LYS A 168 -1.66 5.82 -10.91
CA LYS A 168 -1.38 5.80 -12.36
C LYS A 168 0.12 5.95 -12.61
N LEU A 169 0.63 5.28 -13.65
CA LEU A 169 2.00 5.47 -14.12
C LEU A 169 2.21 6.93 -14.54
N ARG A 170 3.39 7.50 -14.22
CA ARG A 170 3.75 8.83 -14.71
C ARG A 170 4.01 8.76 -16.22
N PRO A 171 3.47 9.68 -17.04
CA PRO A 171 3.71 9.69 -18.48
C PRO A 171 5.20 9.74 -18.85
N SER A 172 6.01 10.43 -18.02
CA SER A 172 7.46 10.55 -18.14
C SER A 172 8.25 9.25 -17.95
N HIS A 173 7.58 8.15 -17.60
CA HIS A 173 8.21 6.86 -17.33
C HIS A 173 7.64 5.73 -18.21
N LEU A 174 6.89 6.09 -19.26
CA LEU A 174 6.40 5.13 -20.25
C LEU A 174 7.54 4.52 -21.08
N ASP A 175 8.59 5.30 -21.33
CA ASP A 175 9.87 4.90 -21.94
C ASP A 175 10.60 3.81 -21.13
N LYS A 176 10.38 3.80 -19.80
CA LYS A 176 11.01 2.85 -18.87
C LYS A 176 10.26 1.52 -18.75
N LEU A 177 9.25 1.29 -19.58
CA LEU A 177 8.57 0.01 -19.67
C LEU A 177 9.35 -0.91 -20.60
N VAL A 178 9.85 -2.02 -20.06
CA VAL A 178 10.44 -3.06 -20.90
C VAL A 178 9.30 -3.89 -21.50
N ILE A 179 9.09 -3.72 -22.81
CA ILE A 179 8.18 -4.54 -23.61
C ILE A 179 9.09 -5.37 -24.51
N GLU A 180 9.22 -6.66 -24.19
CA GLU A 180 9.84 -7.61 -25.12
C GLU A 180 8.85 -7.82 -26.28
N ARG A 181 9.25 -7.46 -27.49
CA ARG A 181 8.45 -7.75 -28.70
C ARG A 181 8.58 -9.22 -29.07
#